data_AF-A0A7W0XSM2-F1
#
_entry.id   AF-A0A7W0XSM2-F1
#
_cell.length_a   1.000
_cell.length_b   1.000
_cell.length_c   1.000
_cell.angle_alpha   90.00
_cell.angle_beta   90.00
_cell.angle_gamma   90.00
#
_symmetry.space_group_name_H-M   'P 1'
#
loop_
_entity.id
_entity.type
_entity.pdbx_description
1 polymer ?
#
loop_
_entity_poly.entity_id
_entity_poly.type
_entity_poly.pdbx_seq_one_letter_code
_entity_poly.pdbx_strand_id
1 'polypeptide(L)'
;LDSPYRSGRRSEEWLKVKNLRARDVVVGGWTTGRGRREGGLGALMLGVPDGTVLRYVGNVGTGFTDRALDQLSAALAPLASPTSPFADVPRAHAREAHWVRPELVGEVVYVEWTGQGRLRHPVWRGLRNDVSPAEVSPAGPTPGSAEDPVGAA
;
A
#
# COMPACT_ATOMS: atom_id res chain seq x y z
N LEU A 1 -6.78 25.27 -26.99
CA LEU A 1 -7.60 24.05 -27.22
C LEU A 1 -7.23 23.39 -28.55
N ASP A 2 -6.17 23.87 -29.20
CA ASP A 2 -5.91 23.69 -30.63
C ASP A 2 -4.81 22.66 -30.91
N SER A 3 -4.62 21.71 -29.99
CA SER A 3 -3.60 20.67 -30.12
C SER A 3 -4.12 19.52 -30.97
N PRO A 4 -3.48 19.20 -32.12
CA PRO A 4 -3.89 18.09 -32.95
C PRO A 4 -3.60 16.74 -32.26
N TYR A 5 -4.51 15.78 -32.37
CA TYR A 5 -4.29 14.43 -31.85
C TYR A 5 -3.17 13.74 -32.65
N ARG A 6 -2.05 13.39 -31.97
CA ARG A 6 -0.90 12.72 -32.59
C ARG A 6 -0.78 11.28 -32.10
N SER A 7 -1.32 10.34 -32.87
CA SER A 7 -1.25 8.92 -32.55
C SER A 7 0.21 8.42 -32.42
N GLY A 8 0.48 7.64 -31.37
CA GLY A 8 1.79 7.01 -31.13
C GLY A 8 2.90 7.95 -30.63
N ARG A 9 2.60 9.24 -30.38
CA ARG A 9 3.59 10.22 -29.91
C ARG A 9 3.22 10.70 -28.51
N ARG A 10 4.18 10.65 -27.58
CA ARG A 10 4.05 11.36 -26.29
C ARG A 10 4.06 12.85 -26.59
N SER A 11 2.95 13.54 -26.30
CA SER A 11 2.81 14.99 -26.45
C SER A 11 2.74 15.65 -25.07
N GLU A 12 3.37 16.81 -24.91
CA GLU A 12 3.26 17.66 -23.71
C GLU A 12 1.90 18.38 -23.64
N GLU A 13 1.14 18.32 -24.73
CA GLU A 13 -0.19 18.94 -24.86
C GLU A 13 -1.26 18.22 -24.01
N TRP A 14 -0.98 16.99 -23.56
CA TRP A 14 -1.88 16.19 -22.74
C TRP A 14 -1.26 15.95 -21.37
N LEU A 15 -1.58 16.83 -20.42
CA LEU A 15 -1.09 16.79 -19.05
C LEU A 15 -2.01 15.98 -18.15
N LYS A 16 -1.52 14.85 -17.63
CA LYS A 16 -2.22 14.09 -16.60
C LYS A 16 -1.90 14.65 -15.22
N VAL A 17 -2.81 15.44 -14.67
CA VAL A 17 -2.76 15.86 -13.26
C VAL A 17 -3.47 14.82 -12.40
N LYS A 18 -2.77 14.25 -11.41
CA LYS A 18 -3.34 13.26 -10.49
C LYS A 18 -3.50 13.89 -9.11
N ASN A 19 -4.71 13.83 -8.56
CA ASN A 19 -4.93 14.14 -7.14
C ASN A 19 -4.48 12.91 -6.33
N LEU A 20 -3.31 13.00 -5.71
CA LEU A 20 -2.76 11.95 -4.86
C LEU A 20 -3.01 12.30 -3.41
N ARG A 21 -3.35 11.29 -2.61
CA ARG A 21 -3.51 11.35 -1.17
C ARG A 21 -2.31 10.66 -0.52
N ALA A 22 -1.88 11.10 0.65
CA ALA A 22 -0.84 10.45 1.44
C ALA A 22 -1.44 9.83 2.70
N ARG A 23 -0.82 8.77 3.22
CA ARG A 23 -1.19 8.16 4.50
C ARG A 23 -0.07 7.33 5.09
N ASP A 24 -0.01 7.34 6.42
CA ASP A 24 0.74 6.37 7.20
C ASP A 24 0.02 5.02 7.26
N VAL A 25 0.80 3.96 7.15
CA VAL A 25 0.38 2.56 7.11
C VAL A 25 1.35 1.71 7.91
N VAL A 26 0.83 0.64 8.50
CA VAL A 26 1.64 -0.35 9.23
C VAL A 26 1.99 -1.50 8.29
N VAL A 27 3.25 -1.93 8.31
CA VAL A 27 3.72 -3.10 7.57
C VAL A 27 3.44 -4.34 8.38
N GLY A 28 2.61 -5.24 7.85
CA GLY A 28 2.28 -6.52 8.50
C GLY A 28 2.85 -7.75 7.78
N GLY A 29 3.48 -7.56 6.63
CA GLY A 29 4.14 -8.63 5.89
C GLY A 29 4.74 -8.15 4.59
N TRP A 30 5.33 -9.07 3.84
CA TRP A 30 5.85 -8.81 2.49
C TRP A 30 5.77 -10.07 1.62
N THR A 31 5.79 -9.91 0.31
CA THR A 31 5.80 -11.02 -0.66
C THR A 31 7.11 -11.04 -1.44
N THR A 32 7.58 -12.23 -1.81
CA THR A 32 8.79 -12.39 -2.62
C THR A 32 8.64 -11.73 -4.00
N GLY A 33 9.69 -11.05 -4.46
CA GLY A 33 9.74 -10.46 -5.79
C GLY A 33 9.84 -11.51 -6.90
N ARG A 34 9.45 -11.12 -8.11
CA ARG A 34 9.59 -11.93 -9.33
C ARG A 34 10.47 -11.21 -10.35
N GLY A 35 11.09 -11.97 -11.24
CA GLY A 35 11.95 -11.43 -12.30
C GLY A 35 13.19 -10.74 -11.73
N ARG A 36 13.39 -9.45 -12.03
CA ARG A 36 14.57 -8.69 -11.54
C ARG A 36 14.71 -8.69 -10.00
N ARG A 37 13.61 -8.85 -9.26
CA ARG A 37 13.59 -8.85 -7.79
C ARG A 37 13.42 -10.25 -7.18
N GLU A 38 13.69 -11.30 -7.95
CA GLU A 38 13.63 -12.67 -7.46
C GLU A 38 14.57 -12.87 -6.25
N GLY A 39 14.10 -13.62 -5.25
CA GLY A 39 14.82 -13.85 -3.99
C GLY A 39 14.80 -12.70 -2.99
N GLY A 40 14.24 -11.54 -3.33
CA GLY A 40 14.15 -10.37 -2.46
C GLY A 40 12.72 -9.89 -2.20
N LEU A 41 12.61 -8.71 -1.57
CA LEU A 41 11.33 -8.05 -1.32
C LEU A 41 10.67 -7.62 -2.63
N GLY A 42 9.47 -8.16 -2.89
CA GLY A 42 8.66 -7.84 -4.06
C GLY A 42 7.64 -6.74 -3.78
N ALA A 43 6.86 -6.92 -2.72
CA ALA A 43 5.86 -5.96 -2.28
C ALA A 43 5.68 -6.01 -0.76
N LEU A 44 5.34 -4.88 -0.15
CA LEU A 44 4.92 -4.82 1.25
C LEU A 44 3.41 -5.05 1.34
N MET A 45 2.98 -5.75 2.37
CA MET A 45 1.58 -5.92 2.75
C MET A 45 1.26 -4.91 3.84
N LEU A 46 0.28 -4.06 3.56
CA LEU A 46 -0.02 -2.89 4.37
C LEU A 46 -1.34 -3.06 5.11
N GLY A 47 -1.39 -2.50 6.31
CA GLY A 47 -2.61 -2.37 7.07
C GLY A 47 -2.72 -1.04 7.79
N VAL A 48 -3.90 -0.81 8.35
CA VAL A 48 -4.12 0.21 9.37
C VAL A 48 -4.60 -0.47 10.65
N PRO A 49 -4.28 0.09 11.82
CA PRO A 49 -4.75 -0.47 13.09
C PRO A 49 -6.28 -0.58 13.13
N ASP A 50 -6.78 -1.71 13.62
CA ASP A 50 -8.19 -1.96 13.90
C ASP A 50 -8.29 -2.82 15.16
N GLY A 51 -8.39 -2.15 16.31
CA GLY A 51 -8.27 -2.81 17.62
C GLY A 51 -6.89 -3.44 17.81
N THR A 52 -6.85 -4.76 17.98
CA THR A 52 -5.61 -5.53 18.20
C THR A 52 -5.01 -6.14 16.93
N VAL A 53 -5.71 -5.98 15.80
CA VAL A 53 -5.31 -6.53 14.49
C VAL A 53 -5.13 -5.41 13.48
N LEU A 54 -4.52 -5.74 12.35
CA LEU A 54 -4.45 -4.85 11.20
C LEU A 54 -5.60 -5.12 10.23
N ARG A 55 -6.31 -4.08 9.81
CA ARG A 55 -7.15 -4.13 8.63
C ARG A 55 -6.26 -4.03 7.39
N TYR A 56 -6.28 -5.06 6.55
CA TYR A 56 -5.49 -5.08 5.31
C TYR A 56 -5.98 -4.01 4.33
N VAL A 57 -5.05 -3.17 3.85
CA VAL A 57 -5.36 -2.07 2.92
C VAL A 57 -4.71 -2.25 1.54
N GLY A 58 -4.01 -3.35 1.31
CA GLY A 58 -3.44 -3.70 0.01
C GLY A 58 -1.93 -3.95 0.04
N ASN A 59 -1.40 -4.31 -1.13
CA ASN A 59 0.03 -4.47 -1.34
C ASN A 59 0.62 -3.26 -2.07
N VAL A 60 1.88 -2.93 -1.76
CA VAL A 60 2.65 -1.92 -2.49
C VAL A 60 3.95 -2.52 -3.01
N GLY A 61 4.09 -2.55 -4.35
CA GLY A 61 5.28 -3.08 -5.06
C GLY A 61 6.12 -2.00 -5.76
N THR A 62 5.73 -0.73 -5.63
CA THR A 62 6.31 0.40 -6.37
C THR A 62 6.73 1.52 -5.44
N GLY A 63 7.62 2.41 -5.91
CA GLY A 63 8.15 3.52 -5.11
C GLY A 63 9.43 3.18 -4.33
N PHE A 64 9.90 1.93 -4.41
CA PHE A 64 11.16 1.52 -3.80
C PHE A 64 12.36 1.90 -4.68
N THR A 65 13.36 2.51 -4.05
CA THR A 65 14.75 2.53 -4.54
C THR A 65 15.47 1.27 -4.08
N ASP A 66 16.59 0.90 -4.71
CA ASP A 66 17.35 -0.29 -4.29
C ASP A 66 17.82 -0.16 -2.84
N ARG A 67 18.31 1.02 -2.45
CA ARG A 67 18.63 1.33 -1.05
C ARG A 67 17.44 1.13 -0.11
N ALA A 68 16.24 1.54 -0.51
CA ALA A 68 15.05 1.36 0.32
C ALA A 68 14.69 -0.13 0.47
N LEU A 69 14.88 -0.95 -0.56
CA LEU A 69 14.68 -2.39 -0.49
C LEU A 69 15.65 -3.05 0.50
N ASP A 70 16.92 -2.66 0.47
CA ASP A 70 17.93 -3.18 1.40
C ASP A 70 17.60 -2.80 2.84
N GLN A 71 17.25 -1.53 3.07
CA GLN A 71 16.84 -1.03 4.39
C GLN A 71 15.59 -1.73 4.91
N LEU A 72 14.57 -1.91 4.08
CA LEU A 72 13.35 -2.63 4.45
C LEU A 72 13.64 -4.09 4.76
N SER A 73 14.44 -4.77 3.94
CA SER A 73 14.79 -6.18 4.15
C SER A 73 15.51 -6.38 5.49
N ALA A 74 16.47 -5.51 5.81
CA ALA A 74 17.18 -5.54 7.08
C ALA A 74 16.26 -5.25 8.29
N ALA A 75 15.35 -4.28 8.15
CA ALA A 75 14.41 -3.91 9.21
C ALA A 75 13.32 -4.98 9.45
N LEU A 76 12.88 -5.68 8.40
CA LEU A 76 11.83 -6.68 8.47
C LEU A 76 12.32 -8.05 8.96
N ALA A 77 13.59 -8.41 8.68
CA ALA A 77 14.16 -9.68 9.08
C ALA A 77 13.98 -10.03 10.57
N PRO A 78 14.29 -9.16 11.55
CA PRO A 78 14.09 -9.46 12.99
C PRO A 78 12.61 -9.45 13.42
N LEU A 79 11.71 -8.98 12.56
CA LEU A 79 10.28 -8.89 12.83
C LEU A 79 9.50 -10.10 12.33
N ALA A 80 10.16 -11.08 11.69
CA ALA A 80 9.51 -12.28 11.17
C ALA A 80 8.59 -12.93 12.21
N SER A 81 7.37 -13.26 11.78
CA SER A 81 6.32 -13.84 12.61
C SER A 81 5.72 -15.07 11.93
N PRO A 82 5.40 -16.14 12.66
CA PRO A 82 4.66 -17.28 12.11
C PRO A 82 3.18 -16.95 11.86
N THR A 83 2.65 -15.90 12.50
CA THR A 83 1.24 -15.52 12.44
C THR A 83 1.03 -14.21 11.70
N SER A 84 -0.06 -14.15 10.92
CA SER A 84 -0.51 -12.93 10.27
C SER A 84 -1.01 -11.92 11.30
N PRO A 85 -0.59 -10.64 11.23
CA PRO A 85 -1.17 -9.58 12.05
C PRO A 85 -2.49 -9.05 11.49
N PHE A 86 -2.91 -9.50 10.30
CA PHE A 86 -4.11 -9.00 9.62
C PHE A 86 -5.38 -9.77 9.98
N ALA A 87 -6.51 -9.05 10.06
CA ALA A 87 -7.84 -9.62 10.27
C ALA A 87 -8.33 -10.45 9.07
N ASP A 88 -8.17 -9.91 7.86
CA ASP A 88 -8.54 -10.59 6.61
C ASP A 88 -7.54 -10.23 5.50
N VAL A 89 -7.03 -11.26 4.83
CA VAL A 89 -6.12 -11.14 3.69
C VAL A 89 -6.58 -12.14 2.62
N PRO A 90 -6.69 -11.73 1.34
CA PRO A 90 -7.00 -12.65 0.26
C PRO A 90 -6.04 -13.84 0.26
N ARG A 91 -6.60 -15.06 0.18
CA ARG A 91 -5.82 -16.32 0.24
C ARG A 91 -4.65 -16.36 -0.74
N ALA A 92 -4.80 -15.76 -1.92
CA ALA A 92 -3.73 -15.67 -2.91
C ALA A 92 -2.51 -14.90 -2.40
N HIS A 93 -2.72 -13.79 -1.68
CA HIS A 93 -1.63 -13.01 -1.08
C HIS A 93 -1.06 -13.69 0.15
N ALA A 94 -1.90 -14.32 0.97
CA ALA A 94 -1.48 -15.01 2.18
C ALA A 94 -0.55 -16.20 1.92
N ARG A 95 -0.67 -16.88 0.76
CA ARG A 95 0.16 -18.04 0.39
C ARG A 95 1.63 -17.69 0.12
N GLU A 96 1.89 -16.48 -0.36
CA GLU A 96 3.23 -16.01 -0.72
C GLU A 96 3.78 -15.00 0.30
N ALA A 97 3.09 -14.85 1.44
CA ALA A 97 3.39 -13.85 2.44
C ALA A 97 4.41 -14.33 3.46
N HIS A 98 5.37 -13.45 3.75
CA HIS A 98 6.22 -13.49 4.92
C HIS A 98 5.64 -12.51 5.94
N TRP A 99 5.07 -13.03 7.01
CA TRP A 99 4.45 -12.19 8.04
C TRP A 99 5.50 -11.54 8.93
N VAL A 100 5.20 -10.34 9.40
CA VAL A 100 6.03 -9.64 10.37
C VAL A 100 5.18 -9.09 11.50
N ARG A 101 5.82 -8.87 12.66
CA ARG A 101 5.21 -8.12 13.75
C ARG A 101 4.91 -6.69 13.29
N PRO A 102 3.73 -6.13 13.63
CA PRO A 102 3.25 -4.85 13.11
C PRO A 102 3.93 -3.66 13.83
N GLU A 103 5.26 -3.59 13.75
CA GLU A 103 6.10 -2.60 14.44
C GLU A 103 6.59 -1.48 13.53
N LEU A 104 6.61 -1.70 12.20
CA LEU A 104 7.08 -0.72 11.23
C LEU A 104 5.93 0.08 10.63
N VAL A 105 6.07 1.40 10.71
CA VAL A 105 5.20 2.36 10.03
C VAL A 105 5.93 2.91 8.80
N GLY A 106 5.19 3.15 7.73
CA GLY A 106 5.68 3.96 6.63
C GLY A 106 4.56 4.72 5.94
N GLU A 107 4.96 5.57 5.00
CA GLU A 107 4.06 6.42 4.25
C GLU A 107 3.84 5.86 2.85
N VAL A 108 2.59 5.93 2.38
CA VAL A 108 2.22 5.67 0.99
C VAL A 108 1.44 6.84 0.41
N VAL A 109 1.64 7.05 -0.89
CA VAL A 109 0.72 7.87 -1.69
C VAL A 109 -0.19 6.98 -2.53
N TYR A 110 -1.44 7.37 -2.68
CA TYR A 110 -2.46 6.59 -3.38
C TYR A 110 -3.49 7.51 -4.06
N VAL A 111 -4.31 6.96 -4.94
CA VAL A 111 -5.33 7.73 -5.67
C VAL A 111 -6.60 7.89 -4.83
N GLU A 112 -7.16 6.76 -4.40
CA GLU A 112 -8.43 6.69 -3.68
C GLU A 112 -8.56 5.39 -2.88
N TRP A 113 -9.55 5.34 -1.99
CA TRP A 113 -9.98 4.09 -1.39
C TRP A 113 -10.93 3.36 -2.35
N THR A 114 -10.79 2.04 -2.46
CA THR A 114 -11.78 1.21 -3.14
C THR A 114 -12.96 0.95 -2.19
N GLY A 115 -14.12 0.53 -2.73
CA GLY A 115 -15.29 0.14 -1.92
C GLY A 115 -15.02 -1.05 -0.98
N GLN A 116 -13.94 -1.80 -1.20
CA GLN A 116 -13.47 -2.86 -0.30
C GLN A 116 -12.49 -2.34 0.78
N GLY A 117 -12.35 -1.03 0.92
CA GLY A 117 -11.45 -0.43 1.91
C GLY A 117 -9.96 -0.64 1.60
N ARG A 118 -9.56 -0.75 0.32
CA ARG A 118 -8.15 -0.88 -0.10
C ARG A 118 -7.63 0.39 -0.75
N LEU A 119 -6.32 0.58 -0.72
CA LEU A 119 -5.67 1.69 -1.41
C LEU A 119 -5.55 1.38 -2.90
N ARG A 120 -6.02 2.31 -3.74
CA ARG A 120 -5.90 2.20 -5.19
C ARG A 120 -4.61 2.84 -5.68
N HIS A 121 -3.81 2.04 -6.40
CA HIS A 121 -2.49 2.43 -6.92
C HIS A 121 -1.54 3.02 -5.87
N PRO A 122 -1.29 2.32 -4.75
CA PRO A 122 -0.37 2.80 -3.74
C PRO A 122 1.07 2.80 -4.25
N VAL A 123 1.84 3.80 -3.83
CA VAL A 123 3.27 3.95 -4.08
C VAL A 123 3.96 4.24 -2.75
N TRP A 124 5.01 3.48 -2.45
CA TRP A 124 5.78 3.65 -1.22
C TRP A 124 6.55 4.96 -1.23
N ARG A 125 6.55 5.67 -0.10
CA ARG A 125 7.31 6.92 0.08
C ARG A 125 8.50 6.73 1.00
N GLY A 126 8.36 5.95 2.06
CA GLY A 126 9.44 5.73 3.03
C GLY A 126 8.94 5.22 4.37
N LEU A 127 9.88 4.83 5.23
CA LEU A 127 9.61 4.51 6.62
C LEU A 127 9.36 5.78 7.43
N ARG A 128 8.48 5.69 8.42
CA ARG A 128 8.13 6.74 9.38
C ARG A 128 8.56 6.30 10.77
N ASN A 129 9.84 6.47 11.09
CA ASN A 129 10.40 6.09 12.39
C ASN A 129 9.96 7.05 13.52
N ASP A 130 9.32 8.16 13.15
CA ASP A 130 8.78 9.20 14.02
C ASP A 130 7.35 8.89 14.52
N VAL A 131 6.70 7.85 13.98
CA VAL A 131 5.31 7.51 14.28
C VAL A 131 5.23 6.09 14.82
N SER A 132 4.56 5.92 15.96
CA SER A 132 4.31 4.58 16.50
C SER A 132 3.14 3.89 15.76
N PRO A 133 3.11 2.55 15.66
CA PRO A 133 2.00 1.85 15.01
C PRO A 133 0.62 2.18 15.61
N ALA A 134 0.55 2.49 16.91
CA ALA A 134 -0.68 2.87 17.60
C ALA A 134 -1.18 4.28 17.24
N GLU A 135 -0.30 5.16 16.77
CA GLU A 135 -0.65 6.51 16.31
C GLU A 135 -1.17 6.53 14.87
N VAL A 136 -0.99 5.45 14.12
CA VAL A 136 -1.49 5.35 12.75
C VAL A 136 -3.03 5.38 12.77
N SER A 137 -3.60 6.38 12.10
CA SER A 137 -5.04 6.56 12.09
C SER A 137 -5.76 5.34 11.48
N PRO A 138 -6.85 4.84 12.10
CA PRO A 138 -7.63 3.69 11.58
C PRO A 138 -8.48 4.04 10.33
N ALA A 139 -8.82 5.32 10.16
CA ALA A 139 -9.86 5.78 9.25
C ALA A 139 -9.50 5.72 7.75
N GLY A 140 -9.90 4.64 7.08
CA GLY A 140 -10.41 4.65 5.70
C GLY A 140 -11.90 4.25 5.74
N PRO A 141 -12.68 4.38 4.65
CA PRO A 141 -14.06 3.91 4.66
C PRO A 141 -14.11 2.44 5.07
N THR A 142 -14.91 2.14 6.10
CA THR A 142 -15.15 0.76 6.52
C THR A 142 -15.78 0.02 5.34
N PRO A 143 -15.24 -1.13 4.91
CA PRO A 143 -15.89 -1.93 3.87
C PRO A 143 -17.30 -2.30 4.37
N GLY A 144 -18.32 -1.80 3.70
CA GLY A 144 -19.73 -1.94 4.10
C GLY A 144 -20.45 -0.63 4.46
N SER A 145 -19.73 0.48 4.63
CA SER A 145 -20.31 1.83 4.69
C SER A 145 -20.19 2.51 3.33
N ALA A 146 -20.65 1.85 2.28
CA ALA A 146 -21.04 2.57 1.07
C ALA A 146 -22.47 3.06 1.36
N GLU A 147 -22.63 4.31 1.78
CA GLU A 147 -23.80 5.03 1.31
C GLU A 147 -23.65 5.07 -0.21
N ASP A 148 -24.52 4.33 -0.89
CA ASP A 148 -24.82 4.61 -2.28
C ASP A 148 -25.11 6.12 -2.39
N PRO A 149 -24.49 6.88 -3.31
CA PRO A 149 -25.08 8.14 -3.68
C PRO A 149 -26.44 7.81 -4.32
N VAL A 150 -27.49 7.87 -3.52
CA VAL A 150 -28.87 7.96 -4.00
C VAL A 150 -28.93 9.15 -4.96
N GLY A 151 -29.33 8.87 -6.19
CA GLY A 151 -29.26 9.83 -7.29
C GLY A 151 -30.25 11.00 -7.16
N ALA A 152 -29.97 12.04 -7.95
CA ALA A 152 -30.86 13.06 -8.54
C ALA A 152 -29.99 14.28 -8.86
N ALA A 153 -30.02 14.93 -10.03
CA ALA A 153 -30.87 14.87 -11.21
C ALA A 153 -30.06 15.35 -12.43
#